data_AF-A0A2V9P444-F1
#
_entry.id   AF-A0A2V9P444-F1
#
_cell.length_a   1.000
_cell.length_b   1.000
_cell.length_c   1.000
_cell.angle_alpha   90.00
_cell.angle_beta   90.00
_cell.angle_gamma   90.00
#
_symmetry.space_group_name_H-M   'P 1'
#
loop_
_entity.id
_entity.type
_entity.pdbx_description
1 polymer ?
#
loop_
_entity_poly.entity_id
_entity_poly.type
_entity_poly.pdbx_seq_one_letter_code
_entity_poly.pdbx_strand_id
1 'polypeptide(L)'
;MTPLLRVYSIAVKSSDARRYCALVADTGRYRFEDSRQKTGKPLKIETSAGMLDPQEIAELRMILDNPMIAKIRHHEPRGSAEVPMMGDMMNLNIARPTGDQNIILSSSFGRQFGSFYGGDADVTVARDLTKFLEAHIENDKNGTLGNSARNDCTEIP
;
A
#
# COMPACT_ATOMS: atom_id res chain seq x y z
N MET A 1 10.04 -14.54 9.03
CA MET A 1 9.71 -13.17 9.50
C MET A 1 8.21 -12.99 9.40
N THR A 2 7.59 -12.32 10.36
CA THR A 2 6.15 -12.13 10.37
C THR A 2 5.83 -10.80 9.67
N PRO A 3 4.98 -10.79 8.63
CA PRO A 3 4.53 -9.54 8.03
C PRO A 3 3.70 -8.76 9.06
N LEU A 4 4.01 -7.48 9.24
CA LEU A 4 3.20 -6.55 10.03
C LEU A 4 2.13 -5.91 9.15
N LEU A 5 2.53 -5.51 7.95
CA LEU A 5 1.68 -4.83 6.98
C LEU A 5 2.09 -5.22 5.57
N ARG A 6 1.10 -5.54 4.75
CA ARG A 6 1.25 -5.62 3.30
C ARG A 6 0.28 -4.64 2.65
N VAL A 7 0.79 -3.88 1.70
CA VAL A 7 0.03 -2.90 0.92
C VAL A 7 0.16 -3.27 -0.54
N TYR A 8 -0.96 -3.30 -1.24
CA TYR A 8 -1.01 -3.38 -2.68
C TYR A 8 -1.89 -2.25 -3.19
N SER A 9 -1.46 -1.54 -4.21
CA SER A 9 -2.30 -0.54 -4.85
C SER A 9 -2.12 -0.52 -6.34
N ILE A 10 -3.21 -0.19 -7.01
CA ILE A 10 -3.28 -0.02 -8.44
C ILE A 10 -4.08 1.23 -8.77
N ALA A 11 -3.52 2.04 -9.65
CA ALA A 11 -4.15 3.23 -10.21
C ALA A 11 -4.14 3.09 -11.73
N VAL A 12 -5.32 3.07 -12.36
CA VAL A 12 -5.47 2.94 -13.81
C VAL A 12 -6.13 4.19 -14.40
N LYS A 13 -5.46 4.79 -15.38
CA LYS A 13 -5.92 5.92 -16.20
C LYS A 13 -5.83 5.54 -17.68
N SER A 14 -6.49 6.28 -18.58
CA SER A 14 -6.64 5.95 -20.02
C SER A 14 -5.36 5.63 -20.81
N SER A 15 -4.17 5.93 -20.27
CA SER A 15 -2.87 5.63 -20.91
C SER A 15 -1.72 5.40 -19.92
N ASP A 16 -2.05 5.22 -18.64
CA ASP A 16 -1.08 5.13 -17.55
C ASP A 16 -1.64 4.22 -16.46
N ALA A 17 -0.92 3.15 -16.17
CA ALA A 17 -1.18 2.27 -15.04
C ALA A 17 0.02 2.33 -14.10
N ARG A 18 -0.22 2.72 -12.84
CA ARG A 18 0.79 2.67 -11.77
C ARG A 18 0.35 1.63 -10.76
N ARG A 19 1.26 0.76 -10.35
CA ARG A 19 1.07 -0.19 -9.27
C ARG A 19 2.21 -0.05 -8.31
N TYR A 20 1.90 0.04 -7.04
CA TYR A 20 2.91 -0.02 -6.00
C TYR A 20 2.52 -1.03 -4.94
N CYS A 21 3.52 -1.64 -4.32
CA CYS A 21 3.31 -2.50 -3.18
C CYS A 21 4.35 -2.20 -2.11
N ALA A 22 3.98 -2.47 -0.86
CA ALA A 22 4.89 -2.42 0.28
C ALA A 22 4.69 -3.68 1.13
N LEU A 23 5.78 -4.22 1.66
CA LEU A 23 5.76 -5.28 2.65
C LEU A 23 6.66 -4.85 3.81
N VAL A 24 6.09 -4.75 5.01
CA VAL A 24 6.79 -4.34 6.22
C VAL A 24 6.73 -5.49 7.22
N ALA A 25 7.90 -5.92 7.71
CA ALA A 25 8.00 -6.90 8.79
C ALA A 25 7.83 -6.24 10.16
N ASP A 26 7.43 -7.05 11.13
CA ASP A 26 7.42 -6.69 12.55
C ASP A 26 8.77 -6.19 13.10
N THR A 27 9.86 -6.58 12.45
CA THR A 27 11.24 -6.19 12.78
C THR A 27 11.65 -4.80 12.32
N GLY A 28 10.93 -4.15 11.40
CA GLY A 28 11.38 -2.90 10.75
C GLY A 28 11.82 -3.07 9.31
N ARG A 29 12.23 -4.27 8.90
CA ARG A 29 12.62 -4.49 7.51
C ARG A 29 11.43 -4.28 6.60
N TYR A 30 11.65 -3.59 5.51
CA TYR A 30 10.61 -3.37 4.52
C TYR A 30 11.12 -3.56 3.10
N ARG A 31 10.16 -3.78 2.21
CA ARG A 31 10.34 -3.79 0.76
C ARG A 31 9.26 -2.93 0.13
N PHE A 32 9.63 -2.21 -0.92
CA PHE A 32 8.73 -1.39 -1.72
C PHE A 32 9.01 -1.60 -3.20
N GLU A 33 7.94 -1.64 -3.99
CA GLU A 33 8.03 -1.70 -5.45
C GLU A 33 7.07 -0.69 -6.04
N ASP A 34 7.52 0.07 -7.04
CA ASP A 34 6.70 0.94 -7.87
C ASP A 34 6.89 0.52 -9.33
N SER A 35 5.79 0.20 -9.99
CA SER A 35 5.77 -0.15 -11.40
C SER A 35 4.81 0.75 -12.16
N ARG A 36 5.27 1.29 -13.28
CA ARG A 36 4.49 2.20 -14.11
C ARG A 36 4.56 1.81 -15.57
N GLN A 37 3.38 1.58 -16.14
CA GLN A 37 3.19 1.27 -17.55
C GLN A 37 2.47 2.42 -18.23
N LYS A 38 3.13 3.04 -19.21
CA LYS A 38 2.52 4.02 -20.12
C LYS A 38 2.38 3.46 -21.51
N THR A 39 1.33 3.83 -22.23
CA THR A 39 1.14 3.41 -23.63
C THR A 39 2.36 3.76 -24.47
N GLY A 40 2.91 2.78 -25.20
CA GLY A 40 4.07 2.97 -26.07
C GLY A 40 5.41 3.16 -25.36
N LYS A 41 5.49 2.93 -24.04
CA LYS A 41 6.74 2.97 -23.26
C LYS A 41 7.02 1.61 -22.62
N PRO A 42 8.29 1.22 -22.42
CA PRO A 42 8.61 0.03 -21.64
C PRO A 42 8.12 0.19 -20.19
N LEU A 43 7.85 -0.94 -19.55
CA LEU A 43 7.51 -0.98 -18.13
C LEU A 43 8.67 -0.41 -17.31
N LYS A 44 8.38 0.62 -16.51
CA LYS A 44 9.33 1.13 -15.52
C LYS A 44 9.08 0.42 -14.21
N ILE A 45 10.12 -0.12 -13.59
CA ILE A 45 10.06 -0.75 -12.27
C ILE A 45 11.14 -0.10 -11.42
N GLU A 46 10.77 0.31 -10.22
CA GLU A 46 11.67 0.73 -9.16
C GLU A 46 11.39 -0.18 -7.97
N THR A 47 12.45 -0.71 -7.37
CA THR A 47 12.36 -1.56 -6.18
C THR A 47 13.29 -0.98 -5.14
N SER A 48 12.83 -0.90 -3.90
CA SER A 48 13.65 -0.54 -2.75
C SER A 48 13.39 -1.49 -1.60
N ALA A 49 14.36 -1.58 -0.71
CA ALA A 49 14.24 -2.25 0.56
C ALA A 49 15.04 -1.47 1.60
N GLY A 50 14.61 -1.53 2.84
CA GLY A 50 15.25 -0.80 3.90
C GLY A 50 14.87 -1.32 5.28
N MET A 51 15.16 -0.51 6.27
CA MET A 51 14.91 -0.81 7.66
C MET A 51 14.32 0.44 8.30
N LEU A 52 13.08 0.35 8.75
CA LEU A 52 12.48 1.34 9.64
C LEU A 52 13.19 1.27 10.99
N ASP A 53 13.48 2.43 11.57
CA ASP A 53 14.04 2.51 12.90
C ASP A 53 13.00 2.11 13.98
N PRO A 54 13.42 1.90 15.24
CA PRO A 54 12.51 1.49 16.30
C PRO A 54 11.38 2.51 16.59
N GLN A 55 11.61 3.80 16.36
CA GLN A 55 10.60 4.84 16.55
C GLN A 55 9.57 4.81 15.42
N GLU A 56 10.01 4.67 14.17
CA GLU A 56 9.16 4.52 13.00
C GLU A 56 8.27 3.27 13.09
N ILE A 57 8.81 2.14 13.58
CA ILE A 57 8.00 0.94 13.83
C ILE A 57 6.99 1.14 14.95
N ALA A 58 7.36 1.85 16.02
CA ALA A 58 6.41 2.16 17.08
C ALA A 58 5.26 3.05 16.56
N GLU A 59 5.58 4.06 15.75
CA GLU A 59 4.60 4.94 15.10
C GLU A 59 3.68 4.14 14.16
N LEU A 60 4.26 3.30 13.29
CA LEU A 60 3.47 2.44 12.40
C LEU A 60 2.50 1.55 13.21
N ARG A 61 2.97 0.93 14.29
CA ARG A 61 2.10 0.13 15.17
C ARG A 61 0.98 0.95 15.78
N MET A 62 1.27 2.16 16.27
CA MET A 62 0.24 3.05 16.81
C MET A 62 -0.83 3.40 15.77
N ILE A 63 -0.41 3.67 14.53
CA ILE A 63 -1.34 3.92 13.42
C ILE A 63 -2.19 2.66 13.18
N LEU A 64 -1.55 1.50 13.02
CA LEU A 64 -2.26 0.25 12.75
C LEU A 64 -3.22 -0.11 13.88
N ASP A 65 -2.83 0.03 15.14
CA ASP A 65 -3.63 -0.28 16.33
C ASP A 65 -4.71 0.77 16.64
N ASN A 66 -4.85 1.80 15.80
CA ASN A 66 -5.95 2.73 15.90
C ASN A 66 -7.29 1.97 15.83
N PRO A 67 -8.16 2.10 16.85
CA PRO A 67 -9.42 1.38 16.91
C PRO A 67 -10.36 1.73 15.74
N MET A 68 -10.17 2.88 15.10
CA MET A 68 -10.91 3.24 13.89
C MET A 68 -10.50 2.34 12.72
N ILE A 69 -9.21 2.05 12.54
CA ILE A 69 -8.72 1.13 11.49
C ILE A 69 -9.21 -0.30 11.77
N ALA A 70 -9.17 -0.74 13.03
CA ALA A 70 -9.69 -2.05 13.43
C ALA A 70 -11.22 -2.19 13.22
N LYS A 71 -11.95 -1.07 13.21
CA LYS A 71 -13.39 -1.02 12.96
C LYS A 71 -13.76 -0.97 11.49
N ILE A 72 -12.80 -0.75 10.59
CA ILE A 72 -13.06 -0.81 9.14
C ILE A 72 -13.53 -2.23 8.81
N ARG A 73 -14.81 -2.35 8.53
CA ARG A 73 -15.48 -3.58 8.10
C ARG A 73 -15.94 -3.38 6.67
N HIS A 74 -14.99 -3.32 5.73
CA HIS A 74 -15.37 -3.30 4.33
C HIS A 74 -16.07 -4.60 3.97
N HIS A 75 -17.38 -4.48 3.77
CA HIS A 75 -18.16 -5.44 3.00
C HIS A 75 -17.94 -5.06 1.54
N GLU A 76 -17.33 -5.96 0.77
CA GLU A 76 -17.44 -5.93 -0.69
C GLU A 76 -18.92 -5.66 -1.03
N PRO A 77 -19.25 -4.59 -1.79
CA PRO A 77 -20.65 -4.29 -2.08
C PRO A 77 -21.27 -5.54 -2.71
N ARG A 78 -22.33 -6.08 -2.08
CA ARG A 78 -23.03 -7.27 -2.58
C ARG A 78 -23.52 -6.97 -4.01
N GLY A 79 -22.79 -7.44 -5.01
CA GLY A 79 -23.24 -7.45 -6.40
C GLY A 79 -22.43 -6.70 -7.46
N SER A 80 -21.11 -6.45 -7.33
CA SER A 80 -20.35 -5.92 -8.48
C SER A 80 -19.02 -6.64 -8.70
N ALA A 81 -19.03 -7.62 -9.61
CA ALA A 81 -17.86 -8.24 -10.22
C ALA A 81 -17.11 -7.30 -11.20
N GLU A 82 -17.34 -5.99 -11.13
CA GLU A 82 -16.77 -5.01 -12.03
C GLU A 82 -15.88 -4.05 -11.23
N VAL A 83 -14.62 -4.47 -11.07
CA VAL A 83 -13.53 -3.55 -10.74
C VAL A 83 -13.54 -2.45 -11.82
N PRO A 84 -13.66 -1.15 -11.48
CA PRO A 84 -13.71 -0.10 -12.48
C PRO A 84 -12.49 -0.17 -13.41
N MET A 85 -12.71 -0.17 -14.73
CA MET A 85 -11.61 -0.14 -15.72
C MET A 85 -10.72 1.11 -15.57
N MET A 86 -11.19 2.14 -14.86
CA MET A 86 -10.43 3.31 -14.43
C MET A 86 -10.77 3.62 -12.97
N GLY A 87 -9.75 3.75 -12.12
CA GLY A 87 -9.93 3.94 -10.68
C GLY A 87 -8.66 3.61 -9.90
N ASP A 88 -8.70 3.91 -8.60
CA ASP A 88 -7.65 3.52 -7.65
C ASP A 88 -8.21 2.50 -6.67
N MET A 89 -7.43 1.47 -6.42
CA MET A 89 -7.72 0.45 -5.42
C MET A 89 -6.47 0.26 -4.58
N MET A 90 -6.61 0.31 -3.26
CA MET A 90 -5.56 0.00 -2.30
C MET A 90 -6.05 -1.09 -1.35
N ASN A 91 -5.38 -2.23 -1.35
CA ASN A 91 -5.58 -3.33 -0.43
C ASN A 91 -4.52 -3.28 0.67
N LEU A 92 -4.96 -3.30 1.92
CA LEU A 92 -4.15 -3.34 3.12
C LEU A 92 -4.41 -4.67 3.82
N ASN A 93 -3.38 -5.48 4.02
CA ASN A 93 -3.40 -6.66 4.87
C ASN A 93 -2.57 -6.35 6.12
N ILE A 94 -3.24 -6.31 7.26
CA ILE A 94 -2.67 -5.94 8.56
C ILE A 94 -2.68 -7.18 9.46
N ALA A 95 -1.52 -7.60 9.95
CA ALA A 95 -1.45 -8.70 10.89
C ALA A 95 -1.95 -8.24 12.28
N ARG A 96 -2.94 -8.96 12.85
CA ARG A 96 -3.44 -8.73 14.21
C ARG A 96 -3.22 -9.95 15.09
N PRO A 97 -3.24 -9.80 16.44
CA PRO A 97 -3.20 -10.94 17.35
C PRO A 97 -4.31 -11.97 17.10
N THR A 98 -5.46 -11.54 16.58
CA THR A 98 -6.63 -12.39 16.30
C THR A 98 -6.67 -12.94 14.88
N GLY A 99 -5.65 -12.68 14.05
CA GLY A 99 -5.61 -13.03 12.63
C GLY A 99 -5.50 -11.83 11.71
N ASP A 100 -5.33 -12.06 10.40
CA ASP A 100 -5.12 -10.98 9.44
C ASP A 100 -6.40 -10.18 9.18
N GLN A 101 -6.28 -8.85 9.18
CA GLN A 101 -7.34 -7.92 8.78
C GLN A 101 -7.07 -7.45 7.35
N ASN A 102 -8.00 -7.73 6.43
CA ASN A 102 -7.94 -7.24 5.06
C ASN A 102 -8.88 -6.04 4.88
N ILE A 103 -8.36 -4.95 4.32
CA ILE A 103 -9.07 -3.69 4.09
C ILE A 103 -8.87 -3.30 2.64
N ILE A 104 -9.95 -3.13 1.89
CA ILE A 104 -9.89 -2.66 0.50
C ILE A 104 -10.46 -1.25 0.44
N LEU A 105 -9.60 -0.26 0.20
CA LEU A 105 -10.02 1.10 -0.09
C LEU A 105 -10.14 1.24 -1.61
N SER A 106 -11.26 1.75 -2.10
CA SER A 106 -11.44 2.04 -3.52
C SER A 106 -11.86 3.50 -3.72
N SER A 107 -11.39 4.12 -4.80
CA SER A 107 -11.72 5.48 -5.19
C SER A 107 -11.97 5.54 -6.69
N SER A 108 -13.02 6.26 -7.08
CA SER A 108 -13.42 6.39 -8.48
C SER A 108 -12.55 7.36 -9.30
N PHE A 109 -11.49 7.97 -8.74
CA PHE A 109 -10.76 9.06 -9.43
C PHE A 109 -9.25 9.14 -9.14
N GLY A 110 -8.48 8.29 -9.82
CA GLY A 110 -7.08 8.49 -10.27
C GLY A 110 -6.14 9.45 -9.52
N ARG A 111 -5.73 9.16 -8.29
CA ARG A 111 -4.84 10.00 -7.47
C ARG A 111 -3.75 9.19 -6.72
N GLN A 112 -2.60 9.83 -6.53
CA GLN A 112 -1.43 9.29 -5.83
C GLN A 112 -1.70 9.09 -4.32
N PHE A 113 -0.79 8.40 -3.62
CA PHE A 113 -0.74 8.41 -2.15
C PHE A 113 -0.92 9.84 -1.61
N GLY A 114 -1.66 9.99 -0.50
CA GLY A 114 -1.96 11.29 0.11
C GLY A 114 -3.10 12.11 -0.51
N SER A 115 -3.69 11.69 -1.64
CA SER A 115 -4.80 12.41 -2.31
C SER A 115 -6.14 11.66 -2.33
N PHE A 116 -6.35 10.75 -1.40
CA PHE A 116 -7.64 10.07 -1.22
C PHE A 116 -8.65 11.04 -0.59
N TYR A 117 -9.69 11.44 -1.33
CA TYR A 117 -10.79 12.26 -0.83
C TYR A 117 -12.14 11.60 -1.16
N GLY A 118 -12.92 11.31 -0.12
CA GLY A 118 -14.35 11.66 -0.06
C GLY A 118 -15.38 10.78 -0.77
N GLY A 119 -15.14 9.47 -0.94
CA GLY A 119 -16.19 8.52 -1.33
C GLY A 119 -16.51 7.45 -0.27
N ASP A 120 -15.55 7.19 0.61
CA ASP A 120 -15.61 6.14 1.62
C ASP A 120 -15.17 6.74 2.97
N ALA A 121 -15.97 6.55 4.03
CA ALA A 121 -15.68 7.12 5.35
C ALA A 121 -14.32 6.62 5.91
N ASP A 122 -13.87 5.46 5.42
CA ASP A 122 -12.68 4.73 5.84
C ASP A 122 -11.38 5.28 5.23
N VAL A 123 -11.46 6.10 4.19
CA VAL A 123 -10.29 6.78 3.59
C VAL A 123 -9.64 7.77 4.57
N THR A 124 -10.44 8.52 5.32
CA THR A 124 -9.92 9.45 6.33
C THR A 124 -9.19 8.70 7.45
N VAL A 125 -9.67 7.49 7.75
CA VAL A 125 -9.12 6.61 8.78
C VAL A 125 -7.76 6.03 8.36
N ALA A 126 -7.57 5.77 7.07
CA ALA A 126 -6.29 5.29 6.51
C ALA A 126 -5.30 6.42 6.15
N ARG A 127 -5.67 7.69 6.32
CA ARG A 127 -4.84 8.83 5.91
C ARG A 127 -3.47 8.83 6.58
N ASP A 128 -3.42 8.60 7.89
CA ASP A 128 -2.17 8.59 8.64
C ASP A 128 -1.25 7.46 8.17
N LEU A 129 -1.83 6.29 7.88
CA LEU A 129 -1.10 5.17 7.28
C LEU A 129 -0.52 5.53 5.91
N THR A 130 -1.33 6.12 5.01
CA THR A 130 -0.83 6.48 3.68
C THR A 130 0.28 7.53 3.73
N LYS A 131 0.20 8.51 4.64
CA LYS A 131 1.25 9.51 4.83
C LYS A 131 2.53 8.90 5.39
N PHE A 132 2.40 7.99 6.35
CA PHE A 132 3.56 7.29 6.92
C PHE A 132 4.30 6.50 5.83
N LEU A 133 3.57 5.73 5.02
CA LEU A 133 4.15 4.96 3.92
C LEU A 133 4.81 5.87 2.88
N GLU A 134 4.20 7.00 2.54
CA GLU A 134 4.79 7.97 1.62
C GLU A 134 6.11 8.54 2.17
N ALA A 135 6.14 8.94 3.44
CA ALA A 135 7.29 9.59 4.05
C ALA A 135 8.47 8.62 4.29
N HIS A 136 8.20 7.41 4.79
CA HIS A 136 9.23 6.50 5.30
C HIS A 136 9.51 5.30 4.39
N ILE A 137 8.69 5.07 3.36
CA ILE A 137 8.85 3.92 2.45
C ILE A 137 8.94 4.36 0.99
N GLU A 138 7.96 5.09 0.45
CA GLU A 138 7.98 5.52 -0.96
C GLU A 138 9.12 6.50 -1.24
N ASN A 139 9.33 7.46 -0.34
CA ASN A 139 10.36 8.49 -0.50
C ASN A 139 11.71 8.10 0.10
N ASP A 140 11.84 6.92 0.72
CA ASP A 140 13.13 6.46 1.22
C ASP A 140 14.03 6.04 0.04
N LYS A 141 15.15 6.75 -0.08
CA LYS A 141 16.15 6.53 -1.14
C LYS A 141 17.30 5.63 -0.69
N ASN A 142 17.31 5.15 0.55
CA ASN A 142 18.48 4.53 1.16
C ASN A 142 18.71 3.05 0.82
N GLY A 143 17.90 2.44 -0.07
CA GLY A 143 18.11 1.03 -0.43
C GLY A 143 17.46 0.61 -1.74
N THR A 144 17.80 1.30 -2.84
CA THR A 144 17.37 0.90 -4.18
C THR A 144 17.91 -0.50 -4.53
N LEU A 145 17.00 -1.42 -4.85
CA LEU A 145 17.31 -2.73 -5.39
C LEU A 145 17.29 -2.68 -6.93
N GLY A 146 18.11 -3.49 -7.58
CA GLY A 146 18.12 -3.58 -9.05
C GLY A 146 16.77 -4.08 -9.60
N ASN A 147 16.46 -3.73 -10.85
CA ASN A 147 15.16 -4.05 -11.47
C ASN A 147 14.81 -5.55 -11.51
N SER A 148 15.82 -6.43 -11.46
CA SER A 148 15.63 -7.89 -11.40
C SER A 148 15.23 -8.41 -10.02
N ALA A 149 15.28 -7.57 -8.98
CA ALA A 149 14.99 -7.98 -7.62
C ALA A 149 13.49 -8.16 -7.37
N ARG A 150 12.61 -7.65 -8.27
CA ARG A 150 11.14 -7.66 -8.18
C ARG A 150 10.58 -9.02 -7.73
N ASN A 151 9.70 -9.02 -6.73
CA ASN A 151 8.99 -10.21 -6.27
C ASN A 151 7.51 -9.93 -5.91
N ASP A 152 6.95 -8.79 -6.33
CA ASP A 152 5.56 -8.39 -6.05
C ASP A 152 5.26 -8.29 -4.55
N CYS A 153 6.25 -7.84 -3.77
CA CYS A 153 6.18 -7.72 -2.31
C CYS A 153 5.74 -9.01 -1.62
N THR A 154 6.18 -10.16 -2.13
CA THR A 154 5.92 -11.48 -1.54
C THR A 154 6.84 -11.77 -0.37
N GLU A 155 8.09 -11.33 -0.47
CA GLU A 155 9.16 -11.60 0.50
C GLU A 155 10.02 -10.35 0.74
N ILE A 156 10.55 -10.21 1.96
CA ILE A 156 11.53 -9.18 2.34
C ILE A 156 12.95 -9.77 2.14
N PRO A 157 13.92 -8.99 1.62
CA PRO A 157 15.31 -9.42 1.51
C PRO A 157 16.00 -9.81 2.84
#